data_AF-A0A1A8J131-F1
#
_entry.id   AF-A0A1A8J131-F1
#
_cell.length_a   1.000
_cell.length_b   1.000
_cell.length_c   1.000
_cell.angle_alpha   90.00
_cell.angle_beta   90.00
_cell.angle_gamma   90.00
#
_symmetry.space_group_name_H-M   'P 1'
#
loop_
_entity.id
_entity.type
_entity.pdbx_description
1 polymer ?
#
loop_
_entity_poly.entity_id
_entity_poly.type
_entity_poly.pdbx_seq_one_letter_code
_entity_poly.pdbx_strand_id
1 'polypeptide(L)'
;MAVAGCTKCIKYMLFFLNFIFWLAGGVILGVALWLRHDSQTSNLLILQFEGQQAPGTFYISVYILITVGAIMMLVGFLGCYGAIQESQCLLGTFFFFLVILFACEAAAAIWGFMNRDTISKELINFYDAAYIKALDVSGSPNKDAAVKVLDAFHTTLNCCGKGNDTALFTTLAKTLCPAKTLSPPNDQVHTIFYI
;
A
#
# COMPACT_ATOMS: atom_id res chain seq x y z
N MET A 1 -27.09 -35.32 -11.61
CA MET A 1 -27.20 -33.99 -12.26
C MET A 1 -27.10 -32.79 -11.30
N ALA A 2 -27.22 -32.96 -9.97
CA ALA A 2 -27.06 -31.87 -8.99
C ALA A 2 -25.64 -31.26 -8.95
N VAL A 3 -24.59 -32.05 -9.20
CA VAL A 3 -23.20 -31.57 -9.18
C VAL A 3 -22.90 -30.57 -10.30
N ALA A 4 -23.55 -30.69 -11.47
CA ALA A 4 -23.28 -29.82 -12.61
C ALA A 4 -23.68 -28.35 -12.39
N GLY A 5 -24.76 -28.11 -11.64
CA GLY A 5 -25.19 -26.76 -11.28
C GLY A 5 -24.27 -26.09 -10.25
N CYS A 6 -23.79 -26.87 -9.27
CA CYS A 6 -22.86 -26.40 -8.24
C CYS A 6 -21.50 -26.00 -8.84
N THR A 7 -20.96 -26.82 -9.77
CA THR A 7 -19.69 -26.51 -10.44
C THR A 7 -19.76 -25.24 -11.30
N LYS A 8 -20.92 -24.96 -11.93
CA LYS A 8 -21.10 -23.69 -12.66
C LYS A 8 -21.13 -22.48 -11.72
N CYS A 9 -21.79 -22.57 -10.58
CA CYS A 9 -21.80 -21.49 -9.58
C CYS A 9 -20.38 -21.15 -9.09
N ILE A 10 -19.60 -22.19 -8.75
CA ILE A 10 -18.20 -22.03 -8.31
C ILE A 10 -17.34 -21.40 -9.41
N LYS A 11 -17.53 -21.80 -10.66
CA LYS A 11 -16.80 -21.22 -11.81
C LYS A 11 -17.06 -19.73 -11.97
N TYR A 12 -18.32 -19.30 -11.90
CA TYR A 12 -18.68 -17.87 -11.99
C TYR A 12 -18.18 -17.07 -10.78
N MET A 13 -18.26 -17.63 -9.57
CA MET A 13 -17.66 -17.05 -8.36
C MET A 13 -16.16 -16.83 -8.51
N LEU A 14 -15.43 -17.87 -8.96
CA LEU A 14 -13.98 -17.78 -9.18
C LEU A 14 -13.63 -16.73 -10.24
N PHE A 15 -14.36 -16.69 -11.36
CA PHE A 15 -14.15 -15.67 -12.38
C PHE A 15 -14.37 -14.26 -11.83
N PHE A 16 -15.49 -14.03 -11.14
CA PHE A 16 -15.84 -12.73 -10.60
C PHE A 16 -14.85 -12.23 -9.54
N LEU A 17 -14.47 -13.09 -8.59
CA LEU A 17 -13.50 -12.73 -7.55
C LEU A 17 -12.12 -12.42 -8.15
N ASN A 18 -11.63 -13.26 -9.06
CA ASN A 18 -10.35 -13.00 -9.75
C ASN A 18 -10.39 -11.75 -10.62
N PHE A 19 -11.54 -11.43 -11.21
CA PHE A 19 -11.72 -10.21 -11.99
C PHE A 19 -11.63 -8.94 -11.13
N ILE A 20 -12.21 -8.98 -9.92
CA ILE A 20 -12.07 -7.89 -8.96
C ILE A 20 -10.60 -7.75 -8.52
N PHE A 21 -9.92 -8.85 -8.21
CA PHE A 21 -8.49 -8.82 -7.86
C PHE A 21 -7.62 -8.27 -8.99
N TRP A 22 -7.94 -8.62 -10.24
CA TRP A 22 -7.27 -8.08 -11.42
C TRP A 22 -7.44 -6.56 -11.53
N LEU A 23 -8.67 -6.05 -11.37
CA LEU A 23 -8.95 -4.61 -11.37
C LEU A 23 -8.24 -3.89 -10.20
N ALA A 24 -8.30 -4.45 -9.00
CA ALA A 24 -7.62 -3.90 -7.83
C ALA A 24 -6.10 -3.82 -8.04
N GLY A 25 -5.48 -4.89 -8.56
CA GLY A 25 -4.07 -4.91 -8.92
C GLY A 25 -3.71 -3.85 -9.96
N GLY A 26 -4.57 -3.66 -10.97
CA GLY A 26 -4.43 -2.60 -11.97
C GLY A 26 -4.48 -1.19 -11.39
N VAL A 27 -5.39 -0.92 -10.45
CA VAL A 27 -5.49 0.36 -9.75
C VAL A 27 -4.23 0.62 -8.91
N ILE A 28 -3.78 -0.38 -8.14
CA ILE A 28 -2.56 -0.28 -7.31
C ILE A 28 -1.34 -0.01 -8.19
N LEU A 29 -1.19 -0.75 -9.28
CA LEU A 29 -0.08 -0.58 -10.22
C LEU A 29 -0.12 0.81 -10.89
N GLY A 30 -1.31 1.29 -11.27
CA GLY A 30 -1.50 2.63 -11.82
C GLY A 30 -1.06 3.73 -10.85
N VAL A 31 -1.48 3.65 -9.59
CA VAL A 31 -1.05 4.59 -8.53
C VAL A 31 0.46 4.49 -8.30
N ALA A 32 1.02 3.29 -8.27
CA ALA A 32 2.45 3.09 -8.04
C ALA A 32 3.33 3.65 -9.18
N LEU A 33 2.91 3.45 -10.43
CA LEU A 33 3.58 4.02 -11.61
C LEU A 33 3.46 5.55 -11.66
N TRP A 34 2.30 6.08 -11.27
CA TRP A 34 2.09 7.53 -11.13
C TRP A 34 3.06 8.13 -10.10
N LEU A 35 3.18 7.50 -8.92
CA LEU A 35 4.12 7.90 -7.87
C LEU A 35 5.59 7.81 -8.30
N ARG A 36 5.93 6.89 -9.23
CA ARG A 36 7.29 6.70 -9.75
C ARG A 36 7.68 7.72 -10.81
N HIS A 37 6.76 8.11 -11.68
CA HIS A 37 7.05 8.98 -12.84
C HIS A 37 7.04 10.48 -12.51
N ASP A 38 6.67 10.85 -11.28
CA ASP A 38 6.68 12.24 -10.84
C ASP A 38 8.11 12.81 -10.72
N SER A 39 8.44 13.74 -11.61
CA SER A 39 9.78 14.33 -11.83
C SER A 39 10.27 15.27 -10.72
N GLN A 40 9.38 15.70 -9.81
CA GLN A 40 9.72 16.57 -8.67
C GLN A 40 10.41 15.79 -7.54
N THR A 41 10.12 14.48 -7.41
CA THR A 41 10.75 13.61 -6.41
C THR A 41 12.27 13.47 -6.59
N SER A 42 12.75 13.53 -7.83
CA SER A 42 14.15 13.28 -8.18
C SER A 42 15.08 14.48 -7.91
N ASN A 43 14.58 15.72 -7.96
CA ASN A 43 15.43 16.92 -7.88
C ASN A 43 15.58 17.49 -6.47
N LEU A 44 14.53 17.44 -5.63
CA LEU A 44 14.61 17.90 -4.23
C LEU A 44 15.39 16.94 -3.31
N LEU A 45 15.47 15.67 -3.69
CA LEU A 45 16.23 14.65 -2.95
C LEU A 45 17.72 14.60 -3.29
N ILE A 46 18.20 15.30 -4.33
CA ILE A 46 19.64 15.39 -4.62
C ILE A 46 20.31 16.48 -3.77
N LEU A 47 19.59 17.55 -3.41
CA LEU A 47 20.14 18.68 -2.66
C LEU A 47 20.27 18.45 -1.14
N GLN A 48 19.58 17.44 -0.59
CA GLN A 48 19.63 17.14 0.85
C GLN A 48 20.63 16.02 1.20
N PHE A 49 21.51 15.66 0.24
CA PHE A 49 22.34 14.45 0.23
C PHE A 49 23.83 14.64 0.52
N GLU A 50 24.21 15.72 1.18
CA GLU A 50 25.60 15.96 1.59
C GLU A 50 25.80 15.70 3.10
N GLY A 51 25.55 14.48 3.61
CA GLY A 51 26.05 14.17 4.96
C GLY A 51 25.65 12.90 5.72
N GLN A 52 24.59 12.15 5.39
CA GLN A 52 24.29 10.92 6.14
C GLN A 52 23.44 9.93 5.32
N GLN A 53 23.74 8.63 5.43
CA GLN A 53 23.21 7.57 4.58
C GLN A 53 21.66 7.57 4.37
N ALA A 54 21.27 7.59 3.08
CA ALA A 54 20.08 7.03 2.39
C ALA A 54 18.71 7.76 2.41
N PRO A 55 18.03 7.87 1.22
CA PRO A 55 16.59 8.05 1.09
C PRO A 55 16.00 6.88 0.27
N GLY A 56 16.58 5.68 0.41
CA GLY A 56 16.21 4.50 -0.38
C GLY A 56 14.78 4.04 -0.07
N THR A 57 14.30 4.27 1.15
CA THR A 57 13.06 3.70 1.70
C THR A 57 11.81 4.10 0.92
N PHE A 58 11.67 5.36 0.52
CA PHE A 58 10.50 5.77 -0.29
C PHE A 58 10.50 5.09 -1.66
N TYR A 59 11.66 5.07 -2.34
CA TYR A 59 11.79 4.38 -3.61
C TYR A 59 11.54 2.88 -3.46
N ILE A 60 12.10 2.26 -2.42
CA ILE A 60 11.88 0.85 -2.07
C ILE A 60 10.38 0.57 -1.91
N SER A 61 9.64 1.41 -1.18
CA SER A 61 8.20 1.24 -0.99
C SER A 61 7.38 1.35 -2.29
N VAL A 62 7.71 2.31 -3.17
CA VAL A 62 7.05 2.45 -4.48
C VAL A 62 7.36 1.23 -5.36
N TYR A 63 8.60 0.75 -5.35
CA TYR A 63 8.96 -0.49 -6.05
C TYR A 63 8.22 -1.70 -5.51
N ILE A 64 8.07 -1.83 -4.19
CA ILE A 64 7.26 -2.89 -3.58
C ILE A 64 5.81 -2.79 -4.05
N LEU A 65 5.23 -1.59 -4.09
CA LEU A 65 3.85 -1.38 -4.56
C LEU A 65 3.68 -1.73 -6.05
N ILE A 66 4.67 -1.42 -6.89
CA ILE A 66 4.72 -1.84 -8.31
C ILE A 66 4.76 -3.37 -8.39
N THR A 67 5.64 -4.02 -7.63
CA THR A 67 5.80 -5.48 -7.64
C THR A 67 4.53 -6.18 -7.18
N VAL A 68 3.92 -5.75 -6.07
CA VAL A 68 2.67 -6.32 -5.54
C VAL A 68 1.52 -6.11 -6.52
N GLY A 69 1.35 -4.89 -7.05
CA GLY A 69 0.31 -4.59 -8.03
C GLY A 69 0.45 -5.42 -9.31
N ALA A 70 1.67 -5.60 -9.82
CA ALA A 70 1.95 -6.42 -10.98
C ALA A 70 1.66 -7.92 -10.72
N ILE A 71 2.07 -8.45 -9.57
CA ILE A 71 1.78 -9.84 -9.19
C ILE A 71 0.27 -10.06 -9.06
N MET A 72 -0.45 -9.15 -8.37
CA MET A 72 -1.91 -9.22 -8.24
C MET A 72 -2.61 -9.19 -9.60
N MET A 73 -2.17 -8.32 -10.50
CA MET A 73 -2.70 -8.24 -11.87
C MET A 73 -2.40 -9.52 -12.67
N LEU A 74 -1.19 -10.08 -12.59
CA LEU A 74 -0.85 -11.32 -13.29
C LEU A 74 -1.64 -12.53 -12.76
N VAL A 75 -1.71 -12.69 -11.44
CA VAL A 75 -2.43 -13.81 -10.80
C VAL A 75 -3.93 -13.68 -11.06
N GLY A 76 -4.51 -12.48 -10.96
CA GLY A 76 -5.90 -12.23 -11.30
C GLY A 76 -6.22 -12.50 -12.77
N PHE A 77 -5.32 -12.14 -13.70
CA PHE A 77 -5.48 -12.45 -15.12
C PHE A 77 -5.45 -13.96 -15.39
N LEU A 78 -4.49 -14.68 -14.81
CA LEU A 78 -4.40 -16.14 -14.91
C LEU A 78 -5.64 -16.82 -14.31
N GLY A 79 -6.17 -16.32 -13.19
CA GLY A 79 -7.41 -16.82 -12.59
C GLY A 79 -8.63 -16.62 -13.49
N CYS A 80 -8.79 -15.42 -14.07
CA CYS A 80 -9.86 -15.11 -15.02
C CYS A 80 -9.78 -15.96 -16.30
N TYR A 81 -8.59 -16.00 -16.91
CA TYR A 81 -8.36 -16.74 -18.15
C TYR A 81 -8.49 -18.25 -17.94
N GLY A 82 -8.07 -18.75 -16.77
CA GLY A 82 -8.17 -20.16 -16.39
C GLY A 82 -9.61 -20.59 -16.16
N ALA A 83 -10.42 -19.72 -15.55
CA ALA A 83 -11.85 -19.93 -15.42
C ALA A 83 -12.55 -19.94 -16.79
N ILE A 84 -12.16 -19.07 -17.74
CA ILE A 84 -12.80 -19.03 -19.08
C ILE A 84 -12.40 -20.23 -19.93
N GLN A 85 -11.11 -20.55 -19.99
CA GLN A 85 -10.57 -21.55 -20.93
C GLN A 85 -10.83 -23.00 -20.52
N GLU A 86 -11.33 -23.24 -19.29
CA GLU A 86 -11.51 -24.58 -18.70
C GLU A 86 -10.24 -25.47 -18.77
N SER A 87 -9.08 -24.85 -18.95
CA SER A 87 -7.81 -25.56 -19.09
C SER A 87 -7.29 -25.95 -17.71
N GLN A 88 -7.19 -27.25 -17.46
CA GLN A 88 -6.63 -27.82 -16.23
C GLN A 88 -5.19 -27.33 -15.99
N CYS A 89 -4.41 -27.10 -17.06
CA CYS A 89 -3.05 -26.59 -16.96
C CYS A 89 -3.02 -25.15 -16.40
N LEU A 90 -3.88 -24.27 -16.91
CA LEU A 90 -3.90 -22.87 -16.49
C LEU A 90 -4.50 -22.68 -15.08
N LEU A 91 -5.49 -23.51 -14.72
CA LEU A 91 -6.01 -23.55 -13.35
C LEU A 91 -4.97 -24.14 -12.38
N GLY A 92 -4.18 -25.11 -12.83
CA GLY A 92 -3.07 -25.68 -12.08
C GLY A 92 -1.94 -24.68 -11.81
N THR A 93 -1.55 -23.88 -12.82
CA THR A 93 -0.55 -22.81 -12.62
C THR A 93 -1.06 -21.72 -11.69
N PHE A 94 -2.33 -21.33 -11.80
CA PHE A 94 -2.95 -20.39 -10.85
C PHE A 94 -2.87 -20.91 -9.41
N PHE A 95 -3.27 -22.17 -9.17
CA PHE A 95 -3.17 -22.78 -7.85
C PHE A 95 -1.73 -22.85 -7.33
N PHE A 96 -0.78 -23.18 -8.20
CA PHE A 96 0.65 -23.20 -7.85
C PHE A 96 1.16 -21.82 -7.40
N PHE A 97 0.80 -20.76 -8.12
CA PHE A 97 1.14 -19.39 -7.70
C PHE A 97 0.50 -19.02 -6.35
N LEU A 98 -0.75 -19.43 -6.09
CA LEU A 98 -1.40 -19.18 -4.80
C LEU A 98 -0.67 -19.88 -3.64
N VAL A 99 -0.23 -21.13 -3.84
CA VAL A 99 0.53 -21.86 -2.81
C VAL A 99 1.87 -21.17 -2.52
N ILE A 100 2.56 -20.69 -3.55
CA ILE A 100 3.81 -19.93 -3.38
C ILE A 100 3.55 -18.62 -2.62
N LEU A 101 2.52 -17.86 -3.01
CA LEU A 101 2.19 -16.60 -2.33
C LEU A 101 1.84 -16.83 -0.86
N PHE A 102 1.06 -17.86 -0.55
CA PHE A 102 0.74 -18.23 0.82
C PHE A 102 2.00 -18.59 1.64
N ALA A 103 2.93 -19.34 1.06
CA ALA A 103 4.21 -19.66 1.72
C ALA A 103 5.07 -18.41 1.95
N CYS A 104 5.13 -17.50 0.98
CA CYS A 104 5.84 -16.23 1.10
C CYS A 104 5.21 -15.32 2.16
N GLU A 105 3.88 -15.20 2.21
CA GLU A 105 3.16 -14.43 3.21
C GLU A 105 3.39 -14.99 4.63
N ALA A 106 3.32 -16.31 4.80
CA ALA A 106 3.61 -16.95 6.08
C ALA A 106 5.06 -16.68 6.54
N ALA A 107 6.03 -16.81 5.63
CA ALA A 107 7.43 -16.51 5.94
C ALA A 107 7.64 -15.03 6.30
N ALA A 108 7.02 -14.11 5.54
CA ALA A 108 7.09 -12.67 5.81
C ALA A 108 6.42 -12.31 7.14
N ALA A 109 5.29 -12.93 7.48
CA ALA A 109 4.60 -12.73 8.75
C ALA A 109 5.46 -13.16 9.94
N ILE A 110 6.08 -14.35 9.87
CA ILE A 110 6.98 -14.83 10.92
C ILE A 110 8.20 -13.91 11.05
N TRP A 111 8.82 -13.54 9.93
CA TRP A 111 9.99 -12.67 9.93
C TRP A 111 9.66 -11.26 10.47
N GLY A 112 8.52 -10.70 10.08
CA GLY A 112 8.03 -9.42 10.57
C GLY A 112 7.73 -9.44 12.06
N PHE A 113 7.15 -10.54 12.57
CA PHE A 113 6.88 -10.71 14.00
C PHE A 113 8.16 -10.88 14.83
N MET A 114 9.22 -11.47 14.26
CA MET A 114 10.52 -11.58 14.93
C MET A 114 11.29 -10.25 14.94
N ASN A 115 11.10 -9.40 13.93
CA ASN A 115 11.87 -8.16 13.73
C ASN A 115 11.00 -6.90 13.84
N ARG A 116 10.04 -6.88 14.77
CA ARG A 116 9.01 -5.83 14.86
C ARG A 116 9.62 -4.43 14.94
N ASP A 117 10.68 -4.26 15.73
CA ASP A 117 11.38 -2.98 15.92
C ASP A 117 11.98 -2.41 14.63
N THR A 118 12.45 -3.29 13.74
CA THR A 118 12.98 -2.88 12.44
C THR A 118 11.84 -2.51 11.49
N ILE A 119 10.74 -3.28 11.52
CA ILE A 119 9.55 -3.00 10.70
C ILE A 119 8.89 -1.67 11.12
N SER A 120 8.81 -1.33 12.41
CA SER A 120 8.27 -0.03 12.84
C SER A 120 9.12 1.12 12.31
N LYS A 121 10.45 1.01 12.39
CA LYS A 121 11.34 2.07 11.91
C LYS A 121 11.15 2.31 10.42
N GLU A 122 11.07 1.26 9.62
CA GLU A 122 10.78 1.38 8.19
C GLU A 122 9.39 1.96 7.92
N LEU A 123 8.37 1.57 8.68
CA LEU A 123 7.02 2.11 8.57
C LEU A 123 6.97 3.62 8.90
N ILE A 124 7.66 4.04 9.96
CA ILE A 124 7.75 5.45 10.36
C ILE A 124 8.50 6.25 9.29
N ASN A 125 9.60 5.73 8.75
CA ASN A 125 10.33 6.36 7.66
C ASN A 125 9.46 6.51 6.40
N PHE A 126 8.64 5.51 6.09
CA PHE A 126 7.68 5.58 4.99
C PHE A 126 6.62 6.66 5.22
N TYR A 127 6.05 6.73 6.42
CA TYR A 127 5.09 7.75 6.80
C TYR A 127 5.67 9.16 6.69
N ASP A 128 6.89 9.37 7.21
CA ASP A 128 7.59 10.65 7.12
C ASP A 128 7.81 11.08 5.66
N ALA A 129 8.22 10.15 4.79
CA ALA A 129 8.43 10.44 3.37
C ALA A 129 7.11 10.80 2.64
N ALA A 130 6.03 10.08 2.93
CA ALA A 130 4.70 10.37 2.39
C ALA A 130 4.17 11.73 2.90
N TYR A 131 4.41 12.03 4.18
CA TYR A 131 4.01 13.29 4.82
C TYR A 131 4.73 14.49 4.20
N ILE A 132 6.05 14.42 3.99
CA ILE A 132 6.84 15.47 3.34
C ILE A 132 6.32 15.72 1.90
N LYS A 133 6.00 14.66 1.15
CA LYS A 133 5.44 14.79 -0.20
C LYS A 133 4.06 15.46 -0.22
N ALA A 134 3.22 15.20 0.78
CA ALA A 134 1.91 15.84 0.89
C ALA A 134 2.03 17.34 1.25
N LEU A 135 3.07 17.73 1.97
CA LEU A 135 3.31 19.10 2.43
C LEU A 135 4.08 19.99 1.45
N ASP A 136 4.72 19.42 0.43
CA ASP A 136 5.52 20.21 -0.50
C ASP A 136 4.65 21.33 -1.15
N VAL A 137 5.02 22.58 -0.87
CA VAL A 137 4.18 23.77 -1.09
C VAL A 137 4.21 24.23 -2.55
N SER A 138 5.12 23.72 -3.37
CA SER A 138 5.16 24.00 -4.81
C SER A 138 4.01 23.31 -5.55
N GLY A 139 2.88 24.01 -5.68
CA GLY A 139 1.75 23.85 -6.63
C GLY A 139 1.68 22.65 -7.59
N SER A 140 1.97 21.43 -7.15
CA SER A 140 2.00 20.24 -7.99
C SER A 140 0.59 19.62 -8.10
N PRO A 141 0.21 19.07 -9.26
CA PRO A 141 -1.08 18.41 -9.47
C PRO A 141 -1.24 17.09 -8.70
N ASN A 142 -0.19 16.66 -7.98
CA ASN A 142 -0.07 15.32 -7.39
C ASN A 142 -0.17 15.29 -5.86
N LYS A 143 -0.43 16.45 -5.24
CA LYS A 143 -0.70 16.57 -3.80
C LYS A 143 -1.90 15.70 -3.40
N ASP A 144 -2.95 15.69 -4.21
CA ASP A 144 -4.20 14.99 -3.92
C ASP A 144 -4.03 13.48 -3.67
N ALA A 145 -3.07 12.83 -4.34
CA ALA A 145 -2.81 11.40 -4.13
C ALA A 145 -2.13 11.14 -2.78
N ALA A 146 -1.11 11.92 -2.44
CA ALA A 146 -0.42 11.80 -1.15
C ALA A 146 -1.33 12.20 0.02
N VAL A 147 -2.14 13.24 -0.16
CA VAL A 147 -3.17 13.69 0.79
C VAL A 147 -4.20 12.58 1.03
N LYS A 148 -4.70 11.90 -0.02
CA LYS A 148 -5.64 10.77 0.13
C LYS A 148 -5.03 9.58 0.86
N VAL A 149 -3.77 9.26 0.59
CA VAL A 149 -3.05 8.19 1.31
C VAL A 149 -2.95 8.57 2.79
N LEU A 150 -2.56 9.81 3.09
CA LEU A 150 -2.42 10.29 4.46
C LEU A 150 -3.75 10.34 5.22
N ASP A 151 -4.83 10.79 4.57
CA ASP A 151 -6.19 10.77 5.12
C ASP A 151 -6.67 9.35 5.44
N ALA A 152 -6.36 8.38 4.58
CA ALA A 152 -6.64 6.97 4.85
C ALA A 152 -5.84 6.43 6.05
N PHE A 153 -4.57 6.80 6.19
CA PHE A 153 -3.75 6.44 7.37
C PHE A 153 -4.33 7.08 8.64
N HIS A 154 -4.64 8.37 8.62
CA HIS A 154 -5.17 9.11 9.76
C HIS A 154 -6.53 8.58 10.20
N THR A 155 -7.41 8.26 9.25
CA THR A 155 -8.73 7.68 9.53
C THR A 155 -8.65 6.24 10.04
N THR A 156 -7.74 5.43 9.48
CA THR A 156 -7.61 4.01 9.85
C THR A 156 -6.93 3.83 11.21
N LEU A 157 -5.89 4.63 11.49
CA LEU A 157 -5.09 4.56 12.70
C LEU A 157 -5.55 5.53 13.80
N ASN A 158 -6.55 6.37 13.54
CA ASN A 158 -7.00 7.46 14.42
C ASN A 158 -5.85 8.36 14.92
N CYS A 159 -4.89 8.64 14.04
CA CYS A 159 -3.75 9.50 14.32
C CYS A 159 -3.70 10.68 13.35
N CYS A 160 -2.94 11.73 13.68
CA CYS A 160 -2.79 12.90 12.82
C CYS A 160 -1.39 13.51 13.00
N GLY A 161 -0.65 13.62 11.89
CA GLY A 161 0.64 14.32 11.84
C GLY A 161 1.78 13.61 12.60
N LYS A 162 2.86 14.35 12.84
CA LYS A 162 3.98 13.97 13.72
C LYS A 162 3.91 14.90 14.93
N GLY A 163 4.08 14.37 16.14
CA GLY A 163 3.78 15.08 17.40
C GLY A 163 4.54 16.39 17.69
N ASN A 164 5.35 16.90 16.75
CA ASN A 164 6.21 18.07 16.94
C ASN A 164 6.18 19.05 15.73
N ASP A 165 5.02 19.34 15.15
CA ASP A 165 4.94 20.30 14.04
C ASP A 165 4.46 21.71 14.49
N THR A 166 5.35 22.69 14.25
CA THR A 166 5.22 24.15 14.38
C THR A 166 3.81 24.72 14.08
N ALA A 167 3.40 25.81 14.72
CA ALA A 167 2.06 26.42 14.61
C ALA A 167 1.53 26.68 13.18
N LEU A 168 2.40 26.77 12.17
CA LEU A 168 2.06 26.87 10.75
C LEU A 168 1.49 25.56 10.18
N PHE A 169 1.99 24.41 10.67
CA PHE A 169 1.55 23.06 10.30
C PHE A 169 0.20 22.70 10.91
N THR A 170 -0.14 23.21 12.09
CA THR A 170 -1.44 22.97 12.75
C THR A 170 -2.61 23.54 11.91
N THR A 171 -2.34 24.56 11.10
CA THR A 171 -3.33 25.21 10.24
C THR A 171 -3.57 24.43 8.95
N LEU A 172 -2.55 23.76 8.40
CA LEU A 172 -2.67 22.86 7.24
C LEU A 172 -3.18 21.46 7.64
N ALA A 173 -2.79 20.97 8.81
CA ALA A 173 -3.28 19.71 9.38
C ALA A 173 -4.79 19.75 9.64
N LYS A 174 -5.38 20.92 9.93
CA LYS A 174 -6.84 21.08 10.05
C LYS A 174 -7.62 20.74 8.77
N THR A 175 -6.98 20.81 7.60
CA THR A 175 -7.58 20.42 6.31
C THR A 175 -7.35 18.96 5.97
N LEU A 176 -6.33 18.34 6.57
CA LEU A 176 -5.88 16.97 6.32
C LEU A 176 -6.37 15.96 7.35
N CYS A 177 -6.68 16.40 8.56
CA CYS A 177 -7.03 15.52 9.67
C CYS A 177 -8.54 15.49 9.93
N PRO A 178 -9.12 14.30 10.18
CA PRO A 178 -10.54 14.16 10.46
C PRO A 178 -10.92 14.87 11.76
N ALA A 179 -12.04 15.61 11.75
CA ALA A 179 -12.50 16.49 12.84
C ALA A 179 -12.64 15.84 14.23
N LYS A 180 -12.57 14.50 14.34
CA LYS A 180 -12.64 13.75 15.60
C LYS A 180 -11.37 13.80 16.46
N THR A 181 -10.24 14.31 15.96
CA THR A 181 -8.94 14.28 16.69
C THR A 181 -8.60 15.57 17.44
N LEU A 182 -9.46 16.61 17.45
CA LEU A 182 -9.24 17.82 18.25
C LEU A 182 -9.66 17.65 19.72
N SER A 183 -9.02 16.73 20.45
CA SER A 183 -9.09 16.66 21.91
C SER A 183 -7.66 16.43 22.47
N PRO A 184 -7.32 17.00 23.64
CA PRO A 184 -5.94 17.32 24.04
C PRO A 184 -5.08 16.06 24.33
N PRO A 185 -3.74 16.20 24.41
CA PRO A 185 -2.82 15.09 24.21
C PRO A 185 -2.85 14.17 25.42
N ASN A 186 -3.25 12.91 25.22
CA ASN A 186 -3.01 11.87 26.19
C ASN A 186 -2.76 10.53 25.46
N ASP A 187 -1.49 10.13 25.42
CA ASP A 187 -1.01 8.74 25.43
C ASP A 187 -1.83 7.68 24.69
N GLN A 188 -1.96 7.75 23.36
CA GLN A 188 -2.50 6.64 22.55
C GLN A 188 -1.54 6.10 21.47
N VAL A 189 -0.35 6.67 21.33
CA VAL A 189 0.67 6.16 20.37
C VAL A 189 1.32 4.86 20.88
N HIS A 190 1.25 4.56 22.18
CA HIS A 190 1.87 3.36 22.77
C HIS A 190 1.09 2.05 22.53
N THR A 191 -0.15 2.10 22.03
CA THR A 191 -1.02 0.90 21.99
C THR A 191 -0.98 0.15 20.66
N ILE A 192 -0.41 0.73 19.58
CA ILE A 192 -0.37 0.07 18.26
C ILE A 192 0.81 -0.93 18.15
N PHE A 193 1.78 -0.90 19.06
CA PHE A 193 2.97 -1.76 19.02
C PHE A 193 2.94 -2.96 19.97
N TYR A 194 1.84 -3.17 20.70
CA TYR A 194 1.63 -4.32 21.61
C TYR A 194 0.56 -5.28 21.10
N ILE A 195 0.71 -5.74 19.86
CA ILE A 195 0.15 -7.00 19.35
C ILE A 195 1.29 -7.80 18.73
#